data_AF-A0A2M4AAD8-F1
#
_entry.id   AF-A0A2M4AAD8-F1
#
_cell.length_a   1.000
_cell.length_b   1.000
_cell.length_c   1.000
_cell.angle_alpha   90.00
_cell.angle_beta   90.00
_cell.angle_gamma   90.00
#
_symmetry.space_group_name_H-M   'P 1'
#
loop_
_entity.id
_entity.type
_entity.pdbx_description
1 polymer ?
#
loop_
_entity_poly.entity_id
_entity_poly.type
_entity_poly.pdbx_seq_one_letter_code
_entity_poly.pdbx_strand_id
1 'polypeptide(L)'
;MDALEDMPKADTIALRNKHIGKSCQLFYRADPLKIVRGQGQYMYDEQGARYLDCINNVAHVGHCHPKVVEAGRRQLATLSTNNRFLHDELVLCARTLAEKMPGRLSVCYFVNSGSEANDLALRLARQHTGRHEIITLDHAYHGHVSAVMDISPYKFNQPGGDPKPDFVHVAPCPDVYRGKYRDCDYPAGTDLGELYAGEVQRLLERSPTGVAAFIAESLQSCGGQIIPPPNYFRRVYEAVRAAGGVTIADEVQVGFGRIGTHYWAFEPHQVIPDIVTIAKPMGNGHPVGAVVTTPEIAESFASTGVCYFNTYGGNPVSCAIANAVMRVIDEERLQENALLVGRYLLDQCRTLAAEYELVGDVRGTGLFVGIELVSDRQRRLPATSTAKAVVERMKTVHRILVSSDGPDDNVVKLKPPMVFTRENADEFLVGFRECLAYLQGNEKYQLQLQSQSLSQQQPASPAMKTATVRVNHPLAPGGLTLIKSA
;
A
#
# COMPACT_ATOMS: atom_id res chain seq x y z
N MET A 1 -11.73 -34.34 -2.29
CA MET A 1 -10.49 -33.56 -2.29
C MET A 1 -10.04 -33.58 -0.85
N ASP A 2 -9.02 -34.38 -0.54
CA ASP A 2 -8.40 -34.35 0.78
C ASP A 2 -7.92 -32.92 1.05
N ALA A 3 -8.19 -32.39 2.24
CA ALA A 3 -7.72 -31.06 2.59
C ALA A 3 -6.19 -31.08 2.53
N LEU A 4 -5.58 -30.16 1.77
CA LEU A 4 -4.11 -30.10 1.63
C LEU A 4 -3.39 -29.83 2.98
N GLU A 5 -4.13 -29.44 4.03
CA GLU A 5 -3.62 -29.21 5.38
C GLU A 5 -4.56 -29.77 6.46
N ASP A 6 -4.22 -30.93 7.01
CA ASP A 6 -5.05 -31.67 8.00
C ASP A 6 -5.10 -31.05 9.41
N MET A 7 -4.22 -30.11 9.73
CA MET A 7 -4.12 -29.53 11.08
C MET A 7 -5.30 -28.57 11.37
N PRO A 8 -5.99 -28.66 12.52
CA PRO A 8 -7.00 -27.66 12.90
C PRO A 8 -6.45 -26.22 12.94
N LYS A 9 -7.27 -25.23 12.56
CA LYS A 9 -6.90 -23.80 12.58
C LYS A 9 -6.37 -23.35 13.95
N ALA A 10 -6.96 -23.84 15.04
CA ALA A 10 -6.51 -23.53 16.40
C ALA A 10 -5.06 -23.98 16.67
N ASP A 11 -4.69 -25.18 16.20
CA ASP A 11 -3.34 -25.72 16.36
C ASP A 11 -2.34 -24.95 15.50
N THR A 12 -2.73 -24.57 14.28
CA THR A 12 -1.93 -23.68 13.42
C THR A 12 -1.64 -22.34 14.12
N ILE A 13 -2.65 -21.73 14.76
CA ILE A 13 -2.48 -20.49 15.53
C ILE A 13 -1.57 -20.72 16.74
N ALA A 14 -1.74 -21.81 17.47
CA ALA A 14 -0.91 -22.14 18.62
C ALA A 14 0.58 -22.29 18.24
N LEU A 15 0.87 -23.04 17.17
CA LEU A 15 2.24 -23.19 16.66
C LEU A 15 2.80 -21.87 16.13
N ARG A 16 2.00 -21.06 15.42
CA ARG A 16 2.43 -19.73 14.99
C ARG A 16 2.81 -18.85 16.18
N ASN A 17 1.97 -18.79 17.21
CA ASN A 17 2.23 -17.99 18.41
C ASN A 17 3.46 -18.46 19.19
N LYS A 18 3.81 -19.74 19.09
CA LYS A 18 4.99 -20.33 19.72
C LYS A 18 6.27 -20.10 18.92
N HIS A 19 6.21 -20.20 17.59
CA HIS A 19 7.40 -20.31 16.73
C HIS A 19 7.65 -19.11 15.81
N ILE A 20 6.67 -18.25 15.58
CA ILE A 20 6.81 -17.07 14.72
C ILE A 20 6.84 -15.81 15.58
N GLY A 21 7.76 -14.89 15.26
CA GLY A 21 7.89 -13.62 15.98
C GLY A 21 6.57 -12.83 16.00
N LYS A 22 6.20 -12.30 17.17
CA LYS A 22 4.93 -11.58 17.36
C LYS A 22 4.80 -10.29 16.52
N SER A 23 5.93 -9.77 16.02
CA SER A 23 5.97 -8.65 15.07
C SER A 23 5.43 -9.02 13.68
N CYS A 24 5.41 -10.30 13.31
CA CYS A 24 4.83 -10.79 12.06
C CYS A 24 3.30 -10.89 12.18
N GLN A 25 2.63 -9.77 11.93
CA GLN A 25 1.19 -9.65 12.12
C GLN A 25 0.37 -10.37 11.04
N LEU A 26 -0.83 -10.80 11.42
CA LEU A 26 -1.82 -11.38 10.51
C LEU A 26 -2.83 -10.32 10.06
N PHE A 27 -3.38 -10.47 8.86
CA PHE A 27 -4.64 -9.84 8.50
C PHE A 27 -5.77 -10.40 9.38
N TYR A 28 -6.80 -9.59 9.62
CA TYR A 28 -7.99 -9.98 10.37
C TYR A 28 -7.69 -10.62 11.74
N ARG A 29 -6.79 -10.02 12.54
CA ARG A 29 -6.23 -10.63 13.77
C ARG A 29 -7.23 -11.25 14.75
N ALA A 30 -8.43 -10.68 14.87
CA ALA A 30 -9.47 -11.21 15.75
C ALA A 30 -9.98 -12.59 15.29
N ASP A 31 -9.98 -12.83 13.99
CA ASP A 31 -10.35 -14.10 13.36
C ASP A 31 -9.52 -14.27 12.06
N PRO A 32 -8.27 -14.73 12.14
CA PRO A 32 -7.41 -14.86 10.96
C PRO A 32 -7.92 -15.99 10.05
N LEU A 33 -7.70 -15.90 8.73
CA LEU A 33 -8.07 -16.98 7.79
C LEU A 33 -6.95 -18.02 7.69
N LYS A 34 -7.30 -19.31 7.62
CA LYS A 34 -6.38 -20.38 7.24
C LYS A 34 -6.67 -20.75 5.78
N ILE A 35 -5.90 -20.18 4.86
CA ILE A 35 -6.05 -20.41 3.42
C ILE A 35 -5.26 -21.65 3.02
N VAL A 36 -5.92 -22.62 2.40
CA VAL A 36 -5.32 -23.92 2.00
C VAL A 36 -5.21 -24.10 0.50
N ARG A 37 -5.89 -23.26 -0.30
CA ARG A 37 -5.87 -23.32 -1.76
C ARG A 37 -6.11 -21.94 -2.38
N GLY A 38 -5.50 -21.69 -3.53
CA GLY A 38 -5.78 -20.53 -4.37
C GLY A 38 -6.01 -20.95 -5.83
N GLN A 39 -6.82 -20.17 -6.56
CA GLN A 39 -7.03 -20.35 -8.01
C GLN A 39 -7.49 -19.03 -8.63
N GLY A 40 -6.73 -18.49 -9.58
CA GLY A 40 -7.06 -17.22 -10.22
C GLY A 40 -7.13 -16.08 -9.18
N GLN A 41 -8.25 -15.38 -9.12
CA GLN A 41 -8.55 -14.30 -8.18
C GLN A 41 -9.19 -14.77 -6.86
N TYR A 42 -9.16 -16.07 -6.59
CA TYR A 42 -9.83 -16.66 -5.42
C TYR A 42 -8.88 -17.39 -4.48
N MET A 43 -9.17 -17.30 -3.19
CA MET A 43 -8.56 -18.10 -2.13
C MET A 43 -9.64 -18.93 -1.43
N TYR A 44 -9.26 -20.08 -0.87
CA TYR A 44 -10.18 -21.01 -0.22
C TYR A 44 -9.65 -21.36 1.17
N ASP A 45 -10.53 -21.26 2.16
CA ASP A 45 -10.21 -21.65 3.54
C ASP A 45 -10.27 -23.17 3.73
N GLU A 46 -9.94 -23.62 4.93
CA GLU A 46 -9.93 -25.04 5.31
C GLU A 46 -11.33 -25.68 5.38
N GLN A 47 -12.41 -24.89 5.34
CA GLN A 47 -13.80 -25.37 5.18
C GLN A 47 -14.27 -25.35 3.72
N GLY A 48 -13.42 -24.93 2.78
CA GLY A 48 -13.73 -24.82 1.36
C GLY A 48 -14.50 -23.56 0.98
N ALA A 49 -14.66 -22.58 1.88
CA ALA A 49 -15.29 -21.32 1.55
C ALA A 49 -14.38 -20.52 0.60
N ARG A 50 -14.97 -20.09 -0.53
CA ARG A 50 -14.31 -19.22 -1.51
C ARG A 50 -14.32 -17.78 -1.02
N TYR A 51 -13.16 -17.13 -1.11
CA TYR A 51 -12.96 -15.71 -0.90
C TYR A 51 -12.47 -15.03 -2.18
N LEU A 52 -13.08 -13.90 -2.55
CA LEU A 52 -12.57 -13.04 -3.61
C LEU A 52 -11.40 -12.22 -3.09
N ASP A 53 -10.25 -12.32 -3.77
CA ASP A 53 -9.01 -11.66 -3.36
C ASP A 53 -8.87 -10.27 -4.01
N CYS A 54 -9.09 -9.22 -3.21
CA CYS A 54 -8.87 -7.84 -3.63
C CYS A 54 -7.59 -7.21 -3.04
N ILE A 55 -6.69 -7.98 -2.38
CA ILE A 55 -5.51 -7.42 -1.70
C ILE A 55 -4.17 -7.81 -2.34
N ASN A 56 -4.08 -8.99 -2.96
CA ASN A 56 -2.79 -9.55 -3.38
C ASN A 56 -2.41 -9.14 -4.81
N ASN A 57 -1.41 -8.26 -4.95
CA ASN A 57 -0.68 -8.06 -6.22
C ASN A 57 0.48 -9.04 -6.38
N VAL A 58 0.79 -9.82 -5.35
CA VAL A 58 1.85 -10.82 -5.42
C VAL A 58 1.44 -11.94 -6.36
N ALA A 59 0.21 -12.45 -6.23
CA ALA A 59 -0.42 -13.37 -7.19
C ALA A 59 -0.91 -12.62 -8.44
N HIS A 60 0.00 -11.87 -9.08
CA HIS A 60 -0.30 -10.92 -10.15
C HIS A 60 -1.06 -11.52 -11.33
N VAL A 61 -0.69 -12.71 -11.81
CA VAL A 61 -1.39 -13.40 -12.91
C VAL A 61 -2.42 -14.42 -12.40
N GLY A 62 -2.80 -14.30 -11.13
CA GLY A 62 -3.70 -15.23 -10.45
C GLY A 62 -2.97 -16.33 -9.68
N HIS A 63 -3.60 -16.77 -8.60
CA HIS A 63 -3.17 -17.88 -7.76
C HIS A 63 -3.02 -19.16 -8.58
N CYS A 64 -1.88 -19.83 -8.41
CA CYS A 64 -1.58 -21.13 -9.02
C CYS A 64 -1.72 -21.16 -10.55
N HIS A 65 -1.33 -20.08 -11.24
CA HIS A 65 -1.41 -20.01 -12.70
C HIS A 65 -0.62 -21.16 -13.39
N PRO A 66 -1.27 -21.99 -14.24
CA PRO A 66 -0.69 -23.25 -14.70
C PRO A 66 0.60 -23.08 -15.52
N LYS A 67 0.67 -22.05 -16.37
CA LYS A 67 1.90 -21.77 -17.16
C LYS A 67 3.09 -21.37 -16.27
N VAL A 68 2.85 -20.70 -15.15
CA VAL A 68 3.89 -20.27 -14.22
C VAL A 68 4.37 -21.45 -13.38
N VAL A 69 3.43 -22.25 -12.87
CA VAL A 69 3.73 -23.48 -12.11
C VAL A 69 4.57 -24.44 -12.95
N GLU A 70 4.18 -24.67 -14.21
CA GLU A 70 4.92 -25.59 -15.08
C GLU A 70 6.32 -25.07 -15.43
N ALA A 71 6.49 -23.76 -15.67
CA ALA A 71 7.80 -23.18 -15.93
C ALA A 71 8.76 -23.38 -14.75
N GLY A 72 8.29 -23.09 -13.52
CA GLY A 72 9.07 -23.32 -12.30
C GLY A 72 9.40 -24.78 -12.08
N ARG A 73 8.40 -25.68 -12.21
CA ARG A 73 8.57 -27.13 -12.02
C ARG A 73 9.59 -27.72 -13.00
N ARG A 74 9.46 -27.39 -14.28
CA ARG A 74 10.36 -27.88 -15.34
C ARG A 74 11.79 -27.40 -15.10
N GLN A 75 11.98 -26.12 -14.79
CA GLN A 75 13.32 -25.57 -14.57
C GLN A 75 13.96 -26.15 -13.31
N LEU A 76 13.19 -26.30 -12.22
CA LEU A 76 13.67 -26.89 -10.96
C LEU A 76 14.12 -28.35 -11.14
N ALA A 77 13.41 -29.12 -11.98
CA ALA A 77 13.80 -30.49 -12.33
C ALA A 77 15.01 -30.57 -13.27
N THR A 78 15.42 -29.44 -13.87
CA THR A 78 16.53 -29.38 -14.84
C THR A 78 17.80 -28.82 -14.19
N LEU A 79 17.74 -27.60 -13.65
CA LEU A 79 18.88 -26.91 -13.06
C LEU A 79 18.41 -25.83 -12.07
N SER A 80 18.93 -25.91 -10.84
CA SER A 80 18.78 -24.89 -9.80
C SER A 80 20.15 -24.59 -9.18
N THR A 81 20.72 -23.43 -9.52
CA THR A 81 22.06 -22.99 -9.09
C THR A 81 22.17 -21.47 -9.14
N ASN A 82 23.30 -20.91 -8.74
CA ASN A 82 23.58 -19.47 -8.81
C ASN A 82 23.88 -18.99 -10.25
N ASN A 83 23.88 -17.68 -10.47
CA ASN A 83 24.02 -17.04 -11.78
C ASN A 83 25.47 -16.92 -12.32
N ARG A 84 26.48 -17.51 -11.67
CA ARG A 84 27.88 -17.45 -12.16
C ARG A 84 28.20 -18.45 -13.26
N PHE A 85 27.30 -19.41 -13.49
CA PHE A 85 27.33 -20.28 -14.66
C PHE A 85 26.38 -19.72 -15.72
N LEU A 86 26.74 -19.85 -16.99
CA LEU A 86 25.87 -19.41 -18.07
C LEU A 86 24.58 -20.24 -18.11
N HIS A 87 23.44 -19.56 -18.26
CA HIS A 87 22.16 -20.16 -18.56
C HIS A 87 21.22 -19.14 -19.24
N ASP A 88 20.38 -19.61 -20.15
CA ASP A 88 19.61 -18.74 -21.03
C ASP A 88 18.49 -17.99 -20.31
N GLU A 89 17.90 -18.58 -19.26
CA GLU A 89 16.78 -17.97 -18.53
C GLU A 89 17.12 -16.57 -17.99
N LEU A 90 18.36 -16.34 -17.56
CA LEU A 90 18.81 -15.04 -17.05
C LEU A 90 18.82 -13.98 -18.14
N VAL A 91 19.48 -14.27 -19.26
CA VAL A 91 19.65 -13.30 -20.36
C VAL A 91 18.31 -13.05 -21.07
N LEU A 92 17.44 -14.05 -21.18
CA LEU A 92 16.08 -13.89 -21.69
C LEU A 92 15.22 -13.00 -20.77
N CYS A 93 15.35 -13.17 -19.45
CA CYS A 93 14.65 -12.33 -18.49
C CYS A 93 15.17 -10.89 -18.54
N ALA A 94 16.48 -10.69 -18.58
CA ALA A 94 17.09 -9.37 -18.70
C ALA A 94 16.69 -8.67 -20.00
N ARG A 95 16.72 -9.40 -21.13
CA ARG A 95 16.30 -8.88 -22.44
C ARG A 95 14.84 -8.45 -22.42
N THR A 96 13.94 -9.30 -21.93
CA THR A 96 12.50 -9.00 -21.88
C THR A 96 12.21 -7.78 -21.00
N LEU A 97 12.89 -7.66 -19.85
CA LEU A 97 12.77 -6.47 -19.00
C LEU A 97 13.26 -5.22 -19.71
N ALA A 98 14.43 -5.27 -20.36
CA ALA A 98 14.98 -4.14 -21.11
C ALA A 98 14.07 -3.72 -22.29
N GLU A 99 13.49 -4.69 -23.02
CA GLU A 99 12.55 -4.42 -24.12
C GLU A 99 11.26 -3.72 -23.65
N LYS A 100 10.85 -3.94 -22.38
CA LYS A 100 9.70 -3.27 -21.77
C LYS A 100 10.04 -1.92 -21.14
N MET A 101 11.32 -1.51 -21.11
CA MET A 101 11.75 -0.27 -20.47
C MET A 101 11.97 0.85 -21.50
N PRO A 102 11.66 2.12 -21.15
CA PRO A 102 11.91 3.23 -22.06
C PRO A 102 13.35 3.75 -21.98
N GLY A 103 13.77 4.44 -23.04
CA GLY A 103 15.02 5.19 -23.08
C GLY A 103 16.27 4.30 -22.99
N ARG A 104 17.16 4.60 -22.03
CA ARG A 104 18.45 3.92 -21.86
C ARG A 104 18.46 2.85 -20.75
N LEU A 105 17.32 2.61 -20.11
CA LEU A 105 17.16 1.61 -19.04
C LEU A 105 17.30 0.20 -19.64
N SER A 106 18.46 -0.42 -19.50
CA SER A 106 18.83 -1.63 -20.26
C SER A 106 19.72 -2.61 -19.51
N VAL A 107 20.28 -2.22 -18.36
CA VAL A 107 21.14 -3.08 -17.55
C VAL A 107 20.38 -3.58 -16.33
N CYS A 108 20.33 -4.89 -16.15
CA CYS A 108 19.58 -5.54 -15.07
C CYS A 108 20.51 -6.14 -14.01
N TYR A 109 20.22 -5.87 -12.74
CA TYR A 109 20.71 -6.63 -11.59
C TYR A 109 19.56 -7.42 -11.00
N PHE A 110 19.75 -8.70 -10.68
CA PHE A 110 18.70 -9.54 -10.10
C PHE A 110 18.91 -9.75 -8.60
N VAL A 111 17.79 -9.74 -7.88
CA VAL A 111 17.71 -9.87 -6.42
C VAL A 111 16.50 -10.74 -6.04
N ASN A 112 16.21 -10.90 -4.75
CA ASN A 112 15.18 -11.82 -4.26
C ASN A 112 13.93 -11.11 -3.72
N SER A 113 13.99 -9.79 -3.53
CA SER A 113 12.89 -9.00 -2.96
C SER A 113 12.96 -7.53 -3.36
N GLY A 114 11.87 -6.79 -3.11
CA GLY A 114 11.82 -5.34 -3.30
C GLY A 114 12.77 -4.60 -2.34
N SER A 115 12.94 -5.10 -1.11
CA SER A 115 13.89 -4.53 -0.15
C SER A 115 15.33 -4.61 -0.68
N GLU A 116 15.73 -5.76 -1.23
CA GLU A 116 17.07 -5.92 -1.84
C GLU A 116 17.22 -5.06 -3.10
N ALA A 117 16.14 -4.89 -3.89
CA ALA A 117 16.17 -4.06 -5.09
C ALA A 117 16.39 -2.59 -4.72
N ASN A 118 15.63 -2.07 -3.75
CA ASN A 118 15.78 -0.71 -3.27
C ASN A 118 17.13 -0.48 -2.58
N ASP A 119 17.62 -1.43 -1.77
CA ASP A 119 18.95 -1.34 -1.17
C ASP A 119 20.06 -1.23 -2.24
N LEU A 120 20.01 -2.09 -3.26
CA LEU A 120 20.96 -2.04 -4.36
C LEU A 120 20.82 -0.74 -5.17
N ALA A 121 19.60 -0.25 -5.41
CA ALA A 121 19.39 1.02 -6.11
C ALA A 121 20.00 2.20 -5.37
N LEU A 122 19.87 2.27 -4.04
CA LEU A 122 20.54 3.28 -3.22
C LEU A 122 22.07 3.16 -3.31
N ARG A 123 22.59 1.93 -3.32
CA ARG A 123 24.03 1.69 -3.47
C ARG A 123 24.55 2.15 -4.83
N LEU A 124 23.84 1.85 -5.91
CA LEU A 124 24.18 2.30 -7.27
C LEU A 124 24.16 3.83 -7.37
N ALA A 125 23.11 4.47 -6.85
CA ALA A 125 22.96 5.92 -6.85
C ALA A 125 24.10 6.62 -6.10
N ARG A 126 24.42 6.14 -4.89
CA ARG A 126 25.50 6.69 -4.07
C ARG A 126 26.87 6.53 -4.74
N GLN A 127 27.11 5.36 -5.34
CA GLN A 127 28.37 5.12 -6.05
C GLN A 127 28.51 6.01 -7.28
N HIS A 128 27.44 6.18 -8.06
CA HIS A 128 27.45 6.98 -9.28
C HIS A 128 27.61 8.48 -8.99
N THR A 129 26.92 8.98 -7.97
CA THR A 129 26.90 10.42 -7.64
C THR A 129 28.03 10.86 -6.70
N GLY A 130 28.64 9.92 -5.97
CA GLY A 130 29.59 10.23 -4.90
C GLY A 130 28.97 10.88 -3.67
N ARG A 131 27.64 10.89 -3.57
CA ARG A 131 26.86 11.54 -2.50
C ARG A 131 26.15 10.51 -1.64
N HIS A 132 25.62 10.94 -0.49
CA HIS A 132 24.99 10.02 0.47
C HIS A 132 23.52 10.32 0.80
N GLU A 133 23.13 11.59 0.77
CA GLU A 133 21.80 12.03 1.20
C GLU A 133 20.70 11.56 0.24
N ILE A 134 19.51 11.28 0.78
CA ILE A 134 18.37 10.73 0.04
C ILE A 134 17.14 11.58 0.30
N ILE A 135 16.37 11.90 -0.75
CA ILE A 135 15.02 12.44 -0.63
C ILE A 135 14.02 11.30 -0.84
N THR A 136 13.07 11.15 0.08
CA THR A 136 11.92 10.25 0.00
C THR A 136 10.62 11.03 0.22
N LEU A 137 9.47 10.39 0.05
CA LEU A 137 8.16 10.98 0.30
C LEU A 137 7.61 10.54 1.65
N ASP A 138 6.88 11.44 2.32
CA ASP A 138 6.11 11.06 3.50
C ASP A 138 5.15 9.92 3.17
N HIS A 139 4.88 9.08 4.16
CA HIS A 139 4.13 7.82 4.05
C HIS A 139 4.70 6.77 3.05
N ALA A 140 5.89 6.98 2.48
CA ALA A 140 6.52 5.99 1.61
C ALA A 140 7.07 4.78 2.40
N TYR A 141 7.08 3.62 1.75
CA TYR A 141 7.65 2.39 2.28
C TYR A 141 8.43 1.62 1.20
N HIS A 142 9.74 1.51 1.40
CA HIS A 142 10.66 0.94 0.40
C HIS A 142 11.27 -0.41 0.79
N GLY A 143 10.84 -1.00 1.91
CA GLY A 143 11.23 -2.37 2.30
C GLY A 143 11.60 -2.48 3.77
N HIS A 144 12.18 -3.62 4.14
CA HIS A 144 12.41 -3.98 5.55
C HIS A 144 13.87 -4.18 5.95
N VAL A 145 14.84 -4.07 5.02
CA VAL A 145 16.27 -4.09 5.39
C VAL A 145 16.68 -2.71 5.90
N SER A 146 17.68 -2.63 6.78
CA SER A 146 18.01 -1.40 7.52
C SER A 146 18.13 -0.16 6.63
N ALA A 147 18.90 -0.22 5.55
CA ALA A 147 19.12 0.94 4.67
C ALA A 147 17.84 1.48 4.01
N VAL A 148 16.84 0.63 3.75
CA VAL A 148 15.55 1.05 3.16
C VAL A 148 14.49 1.33 4.22
N MET A 149 14.62 0.76 5.42
CA MET A 149 13.83 1.14 6.59
C MET A 149 14.13 2.57 7.02
N ASP A 150 15.42 2.95 7.01
CA ASP A 150 15.92 4.29 7.31
C ASP A 150 15.29 5.39 6.45
N ILE A 151 14.91 5.06 5.21
CA ILE A 151 14.27 5.98 4.25
C ILE A 151 12.76 5.74 4.07
N SER A 152 12.12 5.02 5.01
CA SER A 152 10.69 4.69 4.95
C SER A 152 9.88 5.40 6.05
N PRO A 153 9.38 6.63 5.80
CA PRO A 153 8.57 7.38 6.77
C PRO A 153 7.36 6.62 7.30
N TYR A 154 6.77 5.74 6.46
CA TYR A 154 5.68 4.86 6.88
C TYR A 154 6.01 4.02 8.12
N LYS A 155 7.28 3.72 8.40
CA LYS A 155 7.71 2.92 9.54
C LYS A 155 8.33 3.77 10.65
N PHE A 156 9.29 4.63 10.34
CA PHE A 156 9.96 5.40 11.39
C PHE A 156 9.06 6.46 12.04
N ASN A 157 7.98 6.93 11.37
CA ASN A 157 7.00 7.82 11.99
C ASN A 157 5.95 7.09 12.84
N GLN A 158 5.94 5.75 12.87
CA GLN A 158 5.00 5.00 13.72
C GLN A 158 5.42 5.06 15.19
N PRO A 159 4.49 4.87 16.14
CA PRO A 159 4.84 4.71 17.55
C PRO A 159 5.86 3.59 17.74
N GLY A 160 7.03 3.93 18.29
CA GLY A 160 8.14 2.99 18.49
C GLY A 160 9.00 2.74 17.25
N GLY A 161 8.85 3.54 16.18
CA GLY A 161 9.77 3.55 15.05
C GLY A 161 11.14 4.11 15.41
N ASP A 162 12.16 3.73 14.65
CA ASP A 162 13.51 4.26 14.78
C ASP A 162 13.55 5.76 14.46
N PRO A 163 14.50 6.54 14.99
CA PRO A 163 14.63 7.94 14.61
C PRO A 163 15.02 8.09 13.13
N LYS A 164 14.41 9.05 12.43
CA LYS A 164 14.79 9.40 11.05
C LYS A 164 16.27 9.82 11.01
N PRO A 165 17.12 9.19 10.18
CA PRO A 165 18.52 9.60 10.06
C PRO A 165 18.71 11.01 9.46
N ASP A 166 19.86 11.62 9.73
CA ASP A 166 20.17 12.99 9.27
C ASP A 166 20.34 13.09 7.75
N PHE A 167 20.83 12.03 7.11
CA PHE A 167 21.02 11.99 5.65
C PHE A 167 19.70 11.83 4.87
N VAL A 168 18.56 11.67 5.56
CA VAL A 168 17.25 11.43 4.96
C VAL A 168 16.40 12.69 5.04
N HIS A 169 15.95 13.15 3.87
CA HIS A 169 15.04 14.26 3.71
C HIS A 169 13.66 13.75 3.28
N VAL A 170 12.61 14.25 3.92
CA VAL A 170 11.24 13.80 3.66
C VAL A 170 10.45 14.95 3.04
N ALA A 171 10.10 14.80 1.77
CA ALA A 171 9.17 15.69 1.09
C ALA A 171 7.72 15.28 1.45
N PRO A 172 6.78 16.24 1.51
CA PRO A 172 5.40 15.91 1.82
C PRO A 172 4.80 15.01 0.73
N CYS A 173 3.95 14.06 1.15
CA CYS A 173 3.17 13.22 0.23
C CYS A 173 2.34 14.13 -0.71
N PRO A 174 2.43 13.97 -2.04
CA PRO A 174 1.72 14.79 -3.01
C PRO A 174 0.25 14.36 -3.16
N ASP A 175 -0.45 14.29 -2.03
CA ASP A 175 -1.88 14.01 -1.93
C ASP A 175 -2.70 15.30 -2.02
N VAL A 176 -3.40 15.48 -3.14
CA VAL A 176 -4.25 16.66 -3.37
C VAL A 176 -5.58 16.62 -2.61
N TYR A 177 -5.95 15.50 -1.98
CA TYR A 177 -7.19 15.40 -1.24
C TYR A 177 -7.00 15.75 0.24
N ARG A 178 -5.99 15.20 0.93
CA ARG A 178 -5.76 15.47 2.36
C ARG A 178 -4.34 15.87 2.73
N GLY A 179 -3.44 15.97 1.76
CA GLY A 179 -2.06 16.37 1.97
C GLY A 179 -1.89 17.87 2.25
N LYS A 180 -0.63 18.32 2.22
CA LYS A 180 -0.24 19.71 2.51
C LYS A 180 -0.91 20.76 1.61
N TYR A 181 -1.13 20.44 0.33
CA TYR A 181 -1.75 21.31 -0.65
C TYR A 181 -3.00 20.64 -1.23
N ARG A 182 -4.16 20.98 -0.66
CA ARG A 182 -5.43 20.34 -1.02
C ARG A 182 -6.11 21.09 -2.15
N ASP A 183 -6.69 20.36 -3.10
CA ASP A 183 -7.44 20.93 -4.23
C ASP A 183 -8.57 21.90 -3.83
N CYS A 184 -9.18 21.73 -2.65
CA CYS A 184 -10.22 22.62 -2.14
C CYS A 184 -9.69 23.96 -1.58
N ASP A 185 -8.39 24.05 -1.28
CA ASP A 185 -7.78 25.25 -0.70
C ASP A 185 -7.26 26.23 -1.77
N TYR A 186 -7.25 25.80 -3.03
CA TYR A 186 -6.68 26.55 -4.15
C TYR A 186 -7.71 26.76 -5.28
N PRO A 187 -7.59 27.84 -6.07
CA PRO A 187 -8.42 28.04 -7.25
C PRO A 187 -8.29 26.89 -8.25
N ALA A 188 -9.39 26.54 -8.91
CA ALA A 188 -9.41 25.55 -9.98
C ALA A 188 -8.36 25.85 -11.06
N GLY A 189 -7.61 24.83 -11.47
CA GLY A 189 -6.54 24.96 -12.46
C GLY A 189 -5.16 25.35 -11.89
N THR A 190 -5.04 25.55 -10.57
CA THR A 190 -3.74 25.70 -9.92
C THR A 190 -2.90 24.43 -10.12
N ASP A 191 -1.65 24.57 -10.54
CA ASP A 191 -0.70 23.45 -10.68
C ASP A 191 -0.19 23.02 -9.29
N LEU A 192 -0.95 22.16 -8.62
CA LEU A 192 -0.56 21.61 -7.32
C LEU A 192 0.73 20.79 -7.40
N GLY A 193 1.04 20.21 -8.56
CA GLY A 193 2.29 19.48 -8.79
C GLY A 193 3.51 20.38 -8.70
N GLU A 194 3.38 21.64 -9.13
CA GLU A 194 4.42 22.64 -8.93
C GLU A 194 4.66 22.97 -7.46
N LEU A 195 3.60 23.16 -6.67
CA LEU A 195 3.72 23.45 -5.24
C LEU A 195 4.42 22.31 -4.50
N TYR A 196 4.02 21.07 -4.75
CA TYR A 196 4.67 19.89 -4.17
C TYR A 196 6.10 19.71 -4.67
N ALA A 197 6.39 19.91 -5.96
CA ALA A 197 7.76 19.83 -6.49
C ALA A 197 8.67 20.91 -5.88
N GLY A 198 8.12 22.10 -5.58
CA GLY A 198 8.83 23.17 -4.87
C GLY A 198 9.28 22.77 -3.46
N GLU A 199 8.59 21.85 -2.78
CA GLU A 199 9.05 21.29 -1.51
C GLU A 199 10.32 20.45 -1.69
N VAL A 200 10.37 19.63 -2.75
CA VAL A 200 11.55 18.83 -3.09
C VAL A 200 12.71 19.74 -3.48
N GLN A 201 12.46 20.77 -4.28
CA GLN A 201 13.49 21.75 -4.65
C GLN A 201 14.11 22.42 -3.43
N ARG A 202 13.30 22.85 -2.45
CA ARG A 202 13.81 23.46 -1.21
C ARG A 202 14.62 22.49 -0.35
N LEU A 203 14.34 21.18 -0.41
CA LEU A 203 15.18 20.16 0.24
C LEU A 203 16.53 20.01 -0.48
N LEU A 204 16.52 20.02 -1.82
CA LEU A 204 17.75 19.99 -2.61
C LEU A 204 18.65 21.20 -2.31
N GLU A 205 18.09 22.41 -2.24
CA GLU A 205 18.82 23.65 -1.95
C GLU A 205 19.41 23.69 -0.53
N ARG A 206 18.78 22.97 0.42
CA ARG A 206 19.22 22.91 1.82
C ARG A 206 20.16 21.74 2.10
N SER A 207 20.37 20.85 1.13
CA SER A 207 21.26 19.69 1.28
C SER A 207 22.71 20.17 1.44
N PRO A 208 23.37 19.90 2.58
CA PRO A 208 24.73 20.38 2.82
C PRO A 208 25.77 19.64 1.97
N THR A 209 25.53 18.36 1.64
CA THR A 209 26.50 17.52 0.92
C THR A 209 26.04 17.10 -0.48
N GLY A 210 24.85 17.54 -0.89
CA GLY A 210 24.21 17.15 -2.13
C GLY A 210 23.46 15.82 -1.99
N VAL A 211 22.35 15.72 -2.72
CA VAL A 211 21.50 14.52 -2.75
C VAL A 211 22.02 13.52 -3.77
N ALA A 212 22.13 12.26 -3.34
CA ALA A 212 22.46 11.13 -4.20
C ALA A 212 21.25 10.69 -5.02
N ALA A 213 20.09 10.54 -4.37
CA ALA A 213 18.88 10.14 -5.06
C ALA A 213 17.60 10.74 -4.49
N PHE A 214 16.64 10.94 -5.39
CA PHE A 214 15.22 10.97 -5.05
C PHE A 214 14.62 9.60 -5.34
N ILE A 215 13.97 8.99 -4.36
CA ILE A 215 13.26 7.70 -4.49
C ILE A 215 11.78 7.87 -4.16
N ALA A 216 10.93 7.30 -5.01
CA ALA A 216 9.48 7.30 -4.79
C ALA A 216 8.81 6.12 -5.48
N GLU A 217 7.72 5.63 -4.88
CA GLU A 217 6.74 4.83 -5.62
C GLU A 217 6.07 5.72 -6.68
N SER A 218 5.95 5.25 -7.92
CA SER A 218 5.31 6.01 -9.00
C SER A 218 3.84 6.34 -8.71
N LEU A 219 3.20 5.52 -7.87
CA LEU A 219 1.94 5.77 -7.18
C LEU A 219 2.08 5.24 -5.75
N GLN A 220 1.95 6.07 -4.72
CA GLN A 220 2.22 5.63 -3.35
C GLN A 220 1.11 4.72 -2.83
N SER A 221 1.44 3.46 -2.53
CA SER A 221 0.46 2.49 -2.02
C SER A 221 0.10 2.80 -0.57
N CYS A 222 1.10 2.76 0.33
CA CYS A 222 0.90 2.87 1.78
C CYS A 222 0.36 4.24 2.22
N GLY A 223 0.61 5.29 1.42
CA GLY A 223 0.02 6.62 1.61
C GLY A 223 -1.50 6.68 1.36
N GLY A 224 -2.13 5.59 0.92
CA GLY A 224 -3.56 5.55 0.64
C GLY A 224 -3.89 5.61 -0.85
N GLN A 225 -3.12 4.89 -1.68
CA GLN A 225 -3.31 4.80 -3.14
C GLN A 225 -3.22 6.16 -3.85
N ILE A 226 -2.17 6.92 -3.52
CA ILE A 226 -1.99 8.30 -3.98
C ILE A 226 -1.51 8.33 -5.43
N ILE A 227 -2.21 9.11 -6.24
CA ILE A 227 -1.78 9.49 -7.59
C ILE A 227 -1.18 10.89 -7.48
N PRO A 228 0.13 11.05 -7.69
CA PRO A 228 0.74 12.38 -7.70
C PRO A 228 0.07 13.28 -8.75
N PRO A 229 -0.13 14.57 -8.46
CA PRO A 229 -0.76 15.47 -9.39
C PRO A 229 0.08 15.63 -10.66
N PRO A 230 -0.53 16.04 -11.78
CA PRO A 230 0.18 16.33 -13.01
C PRO A 230 1.41 17.21 -12.76
N ASN A 231 2.43 17.07 -13.60
CA ASN A 231 3.68 17.82 -13.54
C ASN A 231 4.61 17.57 -12.34
N TYR A 232 4.16 16.92 -11.27
CA TYR A 232 4.98 16.70 -10.07
C TYR A 232 6.30 15.99 -10.38
N PHE A 233 6.26 14.76 -10.90
CA PHE A 233 7.48 14.00 -11.16
C PHE A 233 8.36 14.63 -12.24
N ARG A 234 7.77 15.26 -13.26
CA ARG A 234 8.54 15.97 -14.30
C ARG A 234 9.43 17.03 -13.67
N ARG A 235 8.86 17.92 -12.86
CA ARG A 235 9.61 18.99 -12.16
C ARG A 235 10.61 18.42 -11.16
N VAL A 236 10.22 17.40 -10.38
CA VAL A 236 11.12 16.77 -9.40
C VAL A 236 12.33 16.14 -10.10
N TYR A 237 12.11 15.39 -11.19
CA TYR A 237 13.20 14.70 -11.88
C TYR A 237 14.15 15.71 -12.55
N GLU A 238 13.62 16.77 -13.15
CA GLU A 238 14.40 17.89 -13.67
C GLU A 238 15.26 18.54 -12.57
N ALA A 239 14.67 18.87 -11.42
CA ALA A 239 15.36 19.51 -10.31
C ALA A 239 16.45 18.62 -9.68
N VAL A 240 16.15 17.33 -9.46
CA VAL A 240 17.09 16.37 -8.87
C VAL A 240 18.32 16.19 -9.76
N ARG A 241 18.12 16.06 -11.08
CA ARG A 241 19.21 15.94 -12.05
C ARG A 241 20.01 17.23 -12.16
N ALA A 242 19.36 18.39 -12.19
CA ALA A 242 20.05 19.68 -12.19
C ALA A 242 20.92 19.87 -10.94
N ALA A 243 20.50 19.31 -9.80
CA ALA A 243 21.30 19.28 -8.58
C ALA A 243 22.42 18.22 -8.61
N GLY A 244 22.47 17.32 -9.60
CA GLY A 244 23.47 16.24 -9.73
C GLY A 244 23.12 14.93 -9.01
N GLY A 245 21.86 14.75 -8.60
CA GLY A 245 21.35 13.48 -8.09
C GLY A 245 20.70 12.62 -9.18
N VAL A 246 20.34 11.39 -8.84
CA VAL A 246 19.58 10.48 -9.72
C VAL A 246 18.16 10.22 -9.20
N THR A 247 17.31 9.69 -10.07
CA THR A 247 15.89 9.40 -9.78
C THR A 247 15.65 7.91 -9.78
N ILE A 248 14.97 7.41 -8.73
CA ILE A 248 14.63 6.01 -8.54
C ILE A 248 13.11 5.87 -8.52
N ALA A 249 12.56 5.09 -9.46
CA ALA A 249 11.16 4.70 -9.48
C ALA A 249 10.98 3.33 -8.83
N ASP A 250 10.27 3.30 -7.70
CA ASP A 250 9.86 2.06 -7.03
C ASP A 250 8.57 1.54 -7.68
N GLU A 251 8.72 0.56 -8.57
CA GLU A 251 7.63 -0.09 -9.32
C GLU A 251 7.17 -1.39 -8.63
N VAL A 252 7.62 -1.66 -7.40
CA VAL A 252 7.31 -2.92 -6.70
C VAL A 252 5.81 -3.11 -6.51
N GLN A 253 5.03 -2.04 -6.29
CA GLN A 253 3.58 -2.14 -6.13
C GLN A 253 2.79 -2.10 -7.45
N VAL A 254 3.31 -1.34 -8.43
CA VAL A 254 2.51 -0.77 -9.53
C VAL A 254 3.05 -1.04 -10.94
N GLY A 255 4.17 -1.77 -11.06
CA GLY A 255 4.67 -2.22 -12.36
C GLY A 255 3.86 -3.37 -12.96
N PHE A 256 4.38 -3.91 -14.07
CA PHE A 256 3.80 -5.06 -14.80
C PHE A 256 2.35 -4.85 -15.26
N GLY A 257 2.04 -3.67 -15.78
CA GLY A 257 0.75 -3.37 -16.41
C GLY A 257 -0.38 -3.09 -15.43
N ARG A 258 -0.12 -3.04 -14.11
CA ARG A 258 -1.12 -2.83 -13.04
C ARG A 258 -2.06 -1.65 -13.31
N ILE A 259 -1.51 -0.55 -13.80
CA ILE A 259 -2.23 0.70 -14.05
C ILE A 259 -3.02 0.68 -15.37
N GLY A 260 -2.92 -0.40 -16.14
CA GLY A 260 -3.63 -0.64 -17.40
C GLY A 260 -3.12 0.17 -18.60
N THR A 261 -2.88 1.46 -18.44
CA THR A 261 -2.45 2.32 -19.57
C THR A 261 -1.03 2.03 -20.03
N HIS A 262 -0.13 1.67 -19.12
CA HIS A 262 1.29 1.42 -19.41
C HIS A 262 1.79 0.21 -18.62
N TYR A 263 2.97 -0.28 -19.00
CA TYR A 263 3.60 -1.40 -18.30
C TYR A 263 4.22 -0.96 -16.97
N TRP A 264 4.80 0.25 -16.92
CA TRP A 264 5.34 0.87 -15.70
C TRP A 264 4.56 2.14 -15.33
N ALA A 265 4.36 2.36 -14.04
CA ALA A 265 3.52 3.44 -13.55
C ALA A 265 4.17 4.82 -13.57
N PHE A 266 5.48 4.92 -13.80
CA PHE A 266 6.15 6.20 -14.04
C PHE A 266 5.85 6.78 -15.44
N GLU A 267 5.51 5.93 -16.43
CA GLU A 267 5.34 6.35 -17.84
C GLU A 267 4.22 7.39 -18.07
N PRO A 268 3.02 7.28 -17.47
CA PRO A 268 1.98 8.30 -17.61
C PRO A 268 2.40 9.70 -17.16
N HIS A 269 3.40 9.79 -16.28
CA HIS A 269 3.95 11.08 -15.81
C HIS A 269 4.92 11.71 -16.81
N GLN A 270 5.15 11.06 -17.96
CA GLN A 270 6.04 11.51 -19.04
C GLN A 270 7.50 11.72 -18.57
N VAL A 271 7.95 10.84 -17.69
CA VAL A 271 9.32 10.82 -17.18
C VAL A 271 9.96 9.46 -17.44
N ILE A 272 11.28 9.45 -17.51
CA ILE A 272 12.10 8.23 -17.50
C ILE A 272 13.01 8.33 -16.27
N PRO A 273 12.96 7.42 -15.30
CA PRO A 273 13.86 7.42 -14.15
C PRO A 273 15.26 6.93 -14.55
N ASP A 274 16.23 7.11 -13.67
CA ASP A 274 17.60 6.63 -13.88
C ASP A 274 17.79 5.18 -13.37
N ILE A 275 16.98 4.79 -12.39
CA ILE A 275 16.92 3.45 -11.80
C ILE A 275 15.46 3.05 -11.57
N VAL A 276 15.09 1.81 -11.88
CA VAL A 276 13.78 1.21 -11.60
C VAL A 276 13.95 -0.01 -10.71
N THR A 277 13.17 -0.12 -9.63
CA THR A 277 13.18 -1.28 -8.75
C THR A 277 11.89 -2.09 -8.86
N ILE A 278 12.05 -3.41 -8.88
CA ILE A 278 11.02 -4.36 -9.32
C ILE A 278 11.04 -5.58 -8.40
N ALA A 279 9.87 -6.06 -7.96
CA ALA A 279 9.73 -7.33 -7.23
C ALA A 279 8.28 -7.83 -7.27
N LYS A 280 7.66 -8.15 -6.12
CA LYS A 280 6.26 -8.56 -5.89
C LYS A 280 5.60 -9.27 -7.10
N PRO A 281 4.95 -8.57 -8.06
CA PRO A 281 4.26 -9.24 -9.17
C PRO A 281 5.18 -10.09 -10.06
N MET A 282 6.48 -9.77 -10.14
CA MET A 282 7.45 -10.41 -11.04
C MET A 282 7.49 -11.94 -10.93
N GLY A 283 7.28 -12.49 -9.73
CA GLY A 283 7.36 -13.92 -9.48
C GLY A 283 6.03 -14.64 -9.31
N ASN A 284 4.90 -13.93 -9.39
CA ASN A 284 3.57 -14.46 -9.06
C ASN A 284 3.53 -15.22 -7.69
N GLY A 285 4.29 -14.76 -6.69
CA GLY A 285 4.49 -15.43 -5.40
C GLY A 285 5.88 -16.01 -5.15
N HIS A 286 6.66 -16.27 -6.20
CA HIS A 286 8.05 -16.72 -6.06
C HIS A 286 8.99 -15.56 -5.70
N PRO A 287 9.98 -15.73 -4.80
CA PRO A 287 10.97 -14.70 -4.50
C PRO A 287 11.84 -14.35 -5.73
N VAL A 288 11.64 -13.16 -6.26
CA VAL A 288 12.42 -12.58 -7.35
C VAL A 288 12.21 -11.07 -7.37
N GLY A 289 13.27 -10.34 -7.69
CA GLY A 289 13.24 -8.92 -7.98
C GLY A 289 14.38 -8.51 -8.91
N ALA A 290 14.34 -7.28 -9.37
CA ALA A 290 15.36 -6.71 -10.23
C ALA A 290 15.53 -5.21 -9.98
N VAL A 291 16.72 -4.73 -10.34
CA VAL A 291 17.04 -3.31 -10.51
C VAL A 291 17.39 -3.11 -11.97
N VAL A 292 16.67 -2.24 -12.68
CA VAL A 292 17.00 -1.87 -14.05
C VAL A 292 17.56 -0.46 -14.05
N THR A 293 18.69 -0.26 -14.71
CA THR A 293 19.37 1.03 -14.76
C THR A 293 20.03 1.28 -16.12
N THR A 294 20.65 2.45 -16.26
CA THR A 294 21.40 2.83 -17.45
C THR A 294 22.79 2.20 -17.45
N PRO A 295 23.41 2.01 -18.63
CA PRO A 295 24.80 1.55 -18.72
C PRO A 295 25.79 2.42 -17.95
N GLU A 296 25.55 3.73 -17.88
CA GLU A 296 26.42 4.70 -17.21
C GLU A 296 26.48 4.50 -15.68
N ILE A 297 25.31 4.30 -15.05
CA ILE A 297 25.22 4.03 -13.61
C ILE A 297 25.81 2.65 -13.29
N ALA A 298 25.50 1.65 -14.12
CA ALA A 298 26.07 0.31 -13.98
C ALA A 298 27.60 0.32 -14.08
N GLU A 299 28.14 1.06 -15.05
CA GLU A 299 29.60 1.20 -15.26
C GLU A 299 30.26 1.89 -14.07
N SER A 300 29.62 2.91 -13.49
CA SER A 300 30.13 3.60 -12.29
C SER A 300 30.29 2.65 -11.10
N PHE A 301 29.41 1.66 -10.98
CA PHE A 301 29.53 0.61 -9.95
C PHE A 301 30.56 -0.45 -10.32
N ALA A 302 30.62 -0.89 -11.59
CA ALA A 302 31.60 -1.85 -12.08
C ALA A 302 33.04 -1.33 -11.95
N SER A 303 33.26 -0.05 -12.23
CA SER A 303 34.55 0.65 -12.15
C SER A 303 35.14 0.68 -10.73
N THR A 304 34.37 0.34 -9.69
CA THR A 304 34.92 0.14 -8.33
C THR A 304 35.82 -1.09 -8.22
N GLY A 305 35.73 -2.03 -9.17
CA GLY A 305 36.41 -3.33 -9.12
C GLY A 305 35.81 -4.31 -8.11
N VAL A 306 34.80 -3.92 -7.33
CA VAL A 306 34.13 -4.79 -6.36
C VAL A 306 33.16 -5.70 -7.09
N CYS A 307 33.41 -7.02 -7.01
CA CYS A 307 32.49 -8.01 -7.54
C CYS A 307 31.18 -8.03 -6.73
N TYR A 308 30.08 -7.59 -7.34
CA TYR A 308 28.74 -7.76 -6.78
C TYR A 308 28.21 -9.15 -7.11
N PHE A 309 27.74 -9.86 -6.08
CA PHE A 309 27.16 -11.18 -6.23
C PHE A 309 26.01 -11.37 -5.24
N ASN A 310 24.88 -11.87 -5.75
CA ASN A 310 23.74 -12.33 -4.96
C ASN A 310 23.53 -13.81 -5.28
N THR A 311 23.66 -14.69 -4.28
CA THR A 311 23.65 -16.14 -4.46
C THR A 311 22.41 -16.65 -5.20
N TYR A 312 21.24 -16.07 -4.91
CA TYR A 312 19.97 -16.48 -5.49
C TYR A 312 19.47 -15.51 -6.57
N GLY A 313 19.97 -14.26 -6.58
CA GLY A 313 19.63 -13.27 -7.59
C GLY A 313 19.94 -13.78 -9.00
N GLY A 314 18.91 -13.94 -9.82
CA GLY A 314 19.05 -14.38 -11.20
C GLY A 314 19.28 -15.88 -11.37
N ASN A 315 18.96 -16.71 -10.37
CA ASN A 315 19.00 -18.17 -10.54
C ASN A 315 18.04 -18.64 -11.65
N PRO A 316 18.30 -19.80 -12.31
CA PRO A 316 17.50 -20.27 -13.43
C PRO A 316 16.00 -20.40 -13.13
N VAL A 317 15.63 -20.91 -11.94
CA VAL A 317 14.23 -21.16 -11.56
C VAL A 317 13.45 -19.85 -11.40
N SER A 318 14.00 -18.87 -10.68
CA SER A 318 13.39 -17.54 -10.53
C SER A 318 13.24 -16.85 -11.89
N CYS A 319 14.25 -16.93 -12.77
CA CYS A 319 14.18 -16.35 -14.10
C CYS A 319 13.14 -17.04 -14.99
N ALA A 320 13.04 -18.37 -14.98
CA ALA A 320 12.02 -19.11 -15.73
C ALA A 320 10.59 -18.74 -15.30
N ILE A 321 10.39 -18.57 -13.99
CA ILE A 321 9.12 -18.11 -13.41
C ILE A 321 8.82 -16.67 -13.87
N ALA A 322 9.77 -15.74 -13.74
CA ALA A 322 9.59 -14.35 -14.16
C ALA A 322 9.29 -14.23 -15.66
N ASN A 323 10.02 -14.99 -16.49
CA ASN A 323 9.76 -15.10 -17.93
C ASN A 323 8.34 -15.60 -18.22
N ALA A 324 7.87 -16.61 -17.47
CA ALA A 324 6.50 -17.11 -17.62
C ALA A 324 5.45 -16.09 -17.20
N VAL A 325 5.68 -15.33 -16.13
CA VAL A 325 4.79 -14.26 -15.68
C VAL A 325 4.65 -13.18 -16.75
N MET A 326 5.76 -12.68 -17.31
CA MET A 326 5.73 -11.67 -18.37
C MET A 326 5.02 -12.17 -19.63
N ARG A 327 5.26 -13.43 -20.04
CA ARG A 327 4.52 -14.05 -21.15
C ARG A 327 3.02 -14.12 -20.88
N VAL A 328 2.59 -14.51 -19.68
CA VAL A 328 1.17 -14.58 -19.32
C VAL A 328 0.52 -13.20 -19.36
N ILE A 329 1.19 -12.17 -18.85
CA ILE A 329 0.69 -10.79 -18.91
C ILE A 329 0.38 -10.38 -20.36
N ASP A 330 1.31 -10.68 -21.27
CA ASP A 330 1.18 -10.31 -22.69
C ASP A 330 0.15 -11.19 -23.43
N GLU A 331 0.26 -12.52 -23.32
CA GLU A 331 -0.60 -13.49 -24.02
C GLU A 331 -2.08 -13.37 -23.61
N GLU A 332 -2.34 -13.11 -22.32
CA GLU A 332 -3.69 -13.04 -21.77
C GLU A 332 -4.20 -11.59 -21.68
N ARG A 333 -3.46 -10.63 -22.25
CA ARG A 333 -3.82 -9.21 -22.35
C ARG A 333 -4.19 -8.62 -20.98
N LEU A 334 -3.46 -9.00 -19.93
CA LEU A 334 -3.83 -8.67 -18.55
C LEU A 334 -3.72 -7.16 -18.26
N GLN A 335 -2.79 -6.47 -18.92
CA GLN A 335 -2.72 -5.00 -18.87
C GLN A 335 -4.01 -4.36 -19.40
N GLU A 336 -4.53 -4.84 -20.53
CA GLU A 336 -5.80 -4.34 -21.08
C GLU A 336 -6.99 -4.71 -20.19
N ASN A 337 -7.01 -5.92 -19.63
CA ASN A 337 -8.02 -6.30 -18.65
C ASN A 337 -8.03 -5.31 -17.47
N ALA A 338 -6.86 -4.97 -16.93
CA ALA A 338 -6.76 -3.99 -15.85
C ALA A 338 -7.25 -2.61 -16.25
N LEU A 339 -6.99 -2.17 -17.49
CA LEU A 339 -7.53 -0.91 -18.02
C LEU A 339 -9.07 -0.92 -18.05
N LEU A 340 -9.67 -1.96 -18.64
CA LEU A 340 -11.11 -2.05 -18.85
C LEU A 340 -11.88 -2.25 -17.55
N VAL A 341 -11.50 -3.27 -16.76
CA VAL A 341 -12.16 -3.61 -15.49
C VAL A 341 -11.88 -2.56 -14.44
N GLY A 342 -10.65 -2.03 -14.38
CA GLY A 342 -10.27 -0.96 -13.46
C GLY A 342 -11.05 0.33 -13.69
N ARG A 343 -11.18 0.77 -14.96
CA ARG A 343 -12.02 1.93 -15.31
C ARG A 343 -13.47 1.72 -14.86
N TYR A 344 -14.05 0.57 -15.20
CA TYR A 344 -15.42 0.23 -14.78
C TYR A 344 -15.58 0.30 -13.25
N LEU A 345 -14.69 -0.36 -12.50
CA LEU A 345 -14.72 -0.38 -11.05
C LEU A 345 -14.62 1.04 -10.45
N LEU A 346 -13.69 1.86 -10.93
CA LEU A 346 -13.51 3.24 -10.46
C LEU A 346 -14.75 4.11 -10.75
N ASP A 347 -15.34 4.00 -11.94
CA ASP A 347 -16.53 4.77 -12.32
C ASP A 347 -17.76 4.38 -11.47
N GLN A 348 -17.91 3.09 -11.17
CA GLN A 348 -18.97 2.61 -10.29
C GLN A 348 -18.74 3.03 -8.82
N CYS A 349 -17.50 3.02 -8.33
CA CYS A 349 -17.16 3.56 -7.02
C CYS A 349 -17.45 5.07 -6.92
N ARG A 350 -17.20 5.85 -7.98
CA ARG A 350 -17.57 7.28 -8.05
C ARG A 350 -19.08 7.48 -8.02
N THR A 351 -19.84 6.59 -8.66
CA THR A 351 -21.30 6.58 -8.56
C THR A 351 -21.76 6.35 -7.11
N LEU A 352 -21.16 5.37 -6.42
CA LEU A 352 -21.40 5.17 -4.98
C LEU A 352 -21.01 6.39 -4.14
N ALA A 353 -19.94 7.10 -4.52
CA ALA A 353 -19.56 8.33 -3.84
C ALA A 353 -20.63 9.43 -3.96
N ALA A 354 -21.32 9.54 -5.10
CA ALA A 354 -22.44 10.46 -5.24
C ALA A 354 -23.66 10.07 -4.37
N GLU A 355 -23.82 8.78 -4.05
CA GLU A 355 -24.96 8.27 -3.29
C GLU A 355 -24.73 8.25 -1.76
N TYR A 356 -23.49 8.05 -1.32
CA TYR A 356 -23.14 7.83 0.10
C TYR A 356 -22.13 8.86 0.59
N GLU A 357 -22.54 9.77 1.49
CA GLU A 357 -21.67 10.80 2.11
C GLU A 357 -20.41 10.26 2.79
N LEU A 358 -20.45 8.99 3.21
CA LEU A 358 -19.30 8.30 3.82
C LEU A 358 -18.11 8.14 2.87
N VAL A 359 -18.32 8.20 1.54
CA VAL A 359 -17.22 8.10 0.58
C VAL A 359 -16.76 9.52 0.23
N GLY A 360 -15.55 9.86 0.64
CA GLY A 360 -14.98 11.20 0.43
C GLY A 360 -14.26 11.35 -0.89
N ASP A 361 -13.46 10.35 -1.26
CA ASP A 361 -12.70 10.33 -2.50
C ASP A 361 -12.59 8.92 -3.09
N VAL A 362 -12.54 8.86 -4.42
CA VAL A 362 -12.29 7.64 -5.19
C VAL A 362 -11.17 7.92 -6.19
N ARG A 363 -10.01 7.31 -5.92
CA ARG A 363 -8.77 7.50 -6.68
C ARG A 363 -8.19 6.17 -7.10
N GLY A 364 -7.44 6.19 -8.19
CA GLY A 364 -6.81 4.99 -8.73
C GLY A 364 -6.72 4.99 -10.24
N THR A 365 -6.05 3.97 -10.76
CA THR A 365 -5.92 3.70 -12.19
C THR A 365 -5.68 2.20 -12.39
N GLY A 366 -6.25 1.63 -13.45
CA GLY A 366 -6.28 0.19 -13.64
C GLY A 366 -6.80 -0.55 -12.40
N LEU A 367 -6.10 -1.59 -11.98
CA LEU A 367 -6.43 -2.38 -10.79
C LEU A 367 -5.61 -1.94 -9.55
N PHE A 368 -5.41 -0.63 -9.39
CA PHE A 368 -4.86 0.03 -8.21
C PHE A 368 -5.88 1.09 -7.77
N VAL A 369 -6.64 0.80 -6.71
CA VAL A 369 -7.84 1.57 -6.35
C VAL A 369 -7.84 1.88 -4.86
N GLY A 370 -8.11 3.14 -4.52
CA GLY A 370 -8.35 3.62 -3.16
C GLY A 370 -9.71 4.30 -3.05
N ILE A 371 -10.48 3.90 -2.05
CA ILE A 371 -11.78 4.49 -1.71
C ILE A 371 -11.67 5.05 -0.30
N GLU A 372 -11.56 6.36 -0.18
CA GLU A 372 -11.36 7.01 1.11
C GLU A 372 -12.70 7.27 1.81
N LEU A 373 -12.82 6.73 3.02
CA LEU A 373 -14.00 6.94 3.84
C LEU A 373 -13.82 8.10 4.81
N VAL A 374 -14.82 8.97 4.87
CA VAL A 374 -14.84 10.19 5.69
C VAL A 374 -16.11 10.28 6.51
N SER A 375 -16.01 10.90 7.69
CA SER A 375 -17.15 11.19 8.56
C SER A 375 -17.76 12.55 8.26
N ASP A 376 -16.97 13.45 7.65
CA ASP A 376 -17.41 14.74 7.14
C ASP A 376 -16.69 15.00 5.81
N ARG A 377 -17.47 15.08 4.73
CA ARG A 377 -16.96 15.27 3.37
C ARG A 377 -16.41 16.67 3.12
N GLN A 378 -17.01 17.70 3.72
CA GLN A 378 -16.55 19.08 3.55
C GLN A 378 -15.22 19.31 4.26
N ARG A 379 -15.09 18.76 5.48
CA ARG A 379 -13.88 18.88 6.30
C ARG A 379 -12.84 17.80 5.99
N ARG A 380 -13.22 16.77 5.23
CA ARG A 380 -12.42 15.59 4.89
C ARG A 380 -11.88 14.87 6.13
N LEU A 381 -12.72 14.74 7.16
CA LEU A 381 -12.36 14.06 8.41
C LEU A 381 -12.38 12.54 8.19
N PRO A 382 -11.31 11.80 8.56
CA PRO A 382 -11.23 10.37 8.32
C PRO A 382 -12.30 9.59 9.09
N ALA A 383 -12.84 8.53 8.48
CA ALA A 383 -13.75 7.58 9.13
C ALA A 383 -13.08 6.23 9.39
N THR A 384 -12.01 6.22 10.20
CA THR A 384 -11.19 5.04 10.50
C THR A 384 -12.01 3.86 11.05
N SER A 385 -12.90 4.11 12.02
CA SER A 385 -13.75 3.06 12.60
C SER A 385 -14.70 2.46 11.56
N THR A 386 -15.27 3.30 10.70
CA THR A 386 -16.14 2.90 9.59
C THR A 386 -15.37 2.05 8.57
N ALA A 387 -14.16 2.47 8.17
CA ALA A 387 -13.31 1.69 7.26
C ALA A 387 -12.97 0.31 7.82
N LYS A 388 -12.61 0.24 9.11
CA LYS A 388 -12.40 -1.04 9.78
C LYS A 388 -13.65 -1.93 9.77
N ALA A 389 -14.83 -1.35 10.01
CA ALA A 389 -16.10 -2.07 9.97
C ALA A 389 -16.44 -2.56 8.55
N VAL A 390 -16.15 -1.76 7.51
CA VAL A 390 -16.26 -2.19 6.11
C VAL A 390 -15.34 -3.38 5.84
N VAL A 391 -14.05 -3.28 6.18
CA VAL A 391 -13.07 -4.36 5.96
C VAL A 391 -13.51 -5.67 6.63
N GLU A 392 -14.01 -5.59 7.86
CA GLU A 392 -14.52 -6.75 8.60
C GLU A 392 -15.78 -7.34 7.95
N ARG A 393 -16.75 -6.52 7.55
CA ARG A 393 -18.00 -6.98 6.93
C ARG A 393 -17.79 -7.54 5.53
N MET A 394 -16.91 -6.93 4.74
CA MET A 394 -16.52 -7.45 3.42
C MET A 394 -15.97 -8.88 3.54
N LYS A 395 -15.12 -9.15 4.54
CA LYS A 395 -14.66 -10.51 4.82
C LYS A 395 -15.79 -11.42 5.32
N THR A 396 -16.49 -11.02 6.37
CA THR A 396 -17.36 -11.94 7.16
C THR A 396 -18.70 -12.20 6.50
N VAL A 397 -19.30 -11.19 5.86
CA VAL A 397 -20.61 -11.28 5.22
C VAL A 397 -20.47 -11.61 3.74
N HIS A 398 -19.56 -10.91 3.05
CA HIS A 398 -19.46 -10.99 1.59
C HIS A 398 -18.37 -11.95 1.10
N ARG A 399 -17.46 -12.41 1.99
CA ARG A 399 -16.27 -13.22 1.63
C ARG A 399 -15.38 -12.55 0.59
N ILE A 400 -15.22 -11.23 0.70
CA ILE A 400 -14.35 -10.42 -0.15
C ILE A 400 -13.23 -9.86 0.72
N LEU A 401 -12.00 -10.14 0.33
CA LEU A 401 -10.82 -9.73 1.09
C LEU A 401 -10.37 -8.38 0.59
N VAL A 402 -10.66 -7.36 1.39
CA VAL A 402 -10.13 -6.00 1.25
C VAL A 402 -9.30 -5.65 2.48
N SER A 403 -8.55 -4.57 2.38
CA SER A 403 -7.81 -4.01 3.52
C SER A 403 -7.86 -2.48 3.45
N SER A 404 -7.35 -1.82 4.48
CA SER A 404 -7.21 -0.37 4.54
C SER A 404 -5.73 0.05 4.47
N ASP A 405 -5.48 1.27 3.99
CA ASP A 405 -4.19 1.97 3.97
C ASP A 405 -4.42 3.46 4.32
N GLY A 406 -3.35 4.26 4.23
CA GLY A 406 -3.34 5.68 4.53
C GLY A 406 -2.93 5.96 5.97
N PRO A 407 -2.53 7.20 6.28
CA PRO A 407 -2.08 7.58 7.62
C PRO A 407 -3.14 7.36 8.71
N ASP A 408 -4.43 7.45 8.35
CA ASP A 408 -5.55 7.25 9.29
C ASP A 408 -6.27 5.91 9.12
N ASP A 409 -5.72 4.98 8.32
CA ASP A 409 -6.29 3.64 8.09
C ASP A 409 -7.76 3.67 7.62
N ASN A 410 -8.13 4.69 6.82
CA ASN A 410 -9.50 4.95 6.37
C ASN A 410 -9.69 4.79 4.85
N VAL A 411 -8.66 4.38 4.11
CA VAL A 411 -8.73 4.17 2.66
C VAL A 411 -8.90 2.69 2.38
N VAL A 412 -10.10 2.26 1.97
CA VAL A 412 -10.34 0.88 1.52
C VAL A 412 -9.60 0.70 0.20
N LYS A 413 -8.62 -0.20 0.19
CA LYS A 413 -7.76 -0.43 -0.98
C LYS A 413 -8.09 -1.73 -1.69
N LEU A 414 -8.04 -1.66 -3.02
CA LEU A 414 -8.15 -2.81 -3.89
C LEU A 414 -6.96 -2.88 -4.83
N LYS A 415 -6.30 -4.02 -4.81
CA LYS A 415 -5.20 -4.35 -5.69
C LYS A 415 -5.20 -5.88 -5.95
N PRO A 416 -6.24 -6.38 -6.63
CA PRO A 416 -6.47 -7.81 -6.89
C PRO A 416 -5.44 -8.40 -7.86
N PRO A 417 -5.40 -9.73 -8.06
CA PRO A 417 -4.79 -10.34 -9.25
C PRO A 417 -5.28 -9.69 -10.55
N MET A 418 -4.44 -9.61 -11.59
CA MET A 418 -4.76 -8.97 -12.87
C MET A 418 -5.79 -9.75 -13.71
N VAL A 419 -6.10 -10.98 -13.32
CA VAL A 419 -7.17 -11.81 -13.88
C VAL A 419 -8.56 -11.46 -13.31
N PHE A 420 -8.66 -10.44 -12.47
CA PHE A 420 -9.91 -9.94 -11.91
C PHE A 420 -10.87 -9.48 -13.00
N THR A 421 -12.09 -9.99 -12.99
CA THR A 421 -13.08 -9.77 -14.05
C THR A 421 -14.08 -8.68 -13.68
N ARG A 422 -14.92 -8.29 -14.64
CA ARG A 422 -16.03 -7.36 -14.41
C ARG A 422 -17.03 -7.92 -13.40
N GLU A 423 -17.32 -9.22 -13.45
CA GLU A 423 -18.22 -9.89 -12.50
C GLU A 423 -17.67 -9.83 -11.07
N ASN A 424 -16.33 -9.85 -10.91
CA ASN A 424 -15.71 -9.66 -9.60
C ASN A 424 -15.81 -8.22 -9.12
N ALA A 425 -15.72 -7.24 -10.04
CA ALA A 425 -15.98 -5.85 -9.71
C ALA A 425 -17.44 -5.68 -9.24
N ASP A 426 -18.39 -6.31 -9.92
CA ASP A 426 -19.80 -6.31 -9.51
C ASP A 426 -20.01 -6.97 -8.14
N GLU A 427 -19.40 -8.13 -7.88
CA GLU A 427 -19.42 -8.81 -6.58
C GLU A 427 -18.90 -7.89 -5.46
N PHE A 428 -17.79 -7.19 -5.70
CA PHE A 428 -17.26 -6.17 -4.77
C PHE A 428 -18.23 -5.00 -4.58
N LEU A 429 -18.75 -4.42 -5.67
CA LEU A 429 -19.61 -3.23 -5.62
C LEU A 429 -20.91 -3.50 -4.86
N VAL A 430 -21.51 -4.69 -5.03
CA VAL A 430 -22.69 -5.13 -4.27
C VAL A 430 -22.36 -5.19 -2.78
N GLY A 431 -21.30 -5.92 -2.40
CA GLY A 431 -20.91 -6.03 -0.99
C GLY A 431 -20.55 -4.69 -0.35
N PHE A 432 -19.83 -3.84 -1.10
CA PHE A 432 -19.43 -2.52 -0.63
C PHE A 432 -20.64 -1.59 -0.44
N ARG A 433 -21.58 -1.57 -1.39
CA ARG A 433 -22.85 -0.83 -1.28
C ARG A 433 -23.66 -1.27 -0.06
N GLU A 434 -23.78 -2.57 0.18
CA GLU A 434 -24.48 -3.11 1.36
C GLU A 434 -23.80 -2.70 2.66
N CYS A 435 -22.46 -2.68 2.70
CA CYS A 435 -21.70 -2.18 3.85
C CYS A 435 -21.98 -0.70 4.11
N LEU A 436 -21.92 0.14 3.07
CA LEU A 436 -22.20 1.57 3.18
C LEU A 436 -23.63 1.84 3.67
N ALA A 437 -24.63 1.17 3.09
CA ALA A 437 -26.03 1.29 3.47
C ALA A 437 -26.27 0.87 4.93
N TYR A 438 -25.67 -0.24 5.36
CA TYR A 438 -25.77 -0.74 6.72
C TYR A 438 -25.18 0.25 7.73
N LEU A 439 -24.00 0.80 7.45
CA LEU A 439 -23.31 1.71 8.36
C LEU A 439 -23.99 3.07 8.45
N GLN A 440 -24.44 3.63 7.32
CA GLN A 440 -25.20 4.88 7.31
C GLN A 440 -26.57 4.73 7.99
N GLY A 441 -27.25 3.59 7.80
CA GLY A 441 -28.52 3.30 8.48
C GLY A 441 -28.36 3.23 10.00
N ASN A 442 -27.30 2.56 10.47
CA ASN A 442 -26.99 2.47 11.90
C ASN A 442 -26.62 3.83 12.50
N GLU A 443 -25.85 4.66 11.81
CA GLU A 443 -25.52 6.01 12.28
C GLU A 443 -26.77 6.87 12.45
N LYS A 444 -27.67 6.86 11.45
CA LYS A 444 -28.97 7.54 11.54
C LYS A 444 -29.81 7.03 12.72
N TYR A 445 -29.83 5.71 12.94
CA TYR A 445 -30.55 5.11 14.06
C TYR A 445 -29.95 5.51 15.43
N GLN A 446 -28.62 5.52 15.56
CA GLN A 446 -27.94 5.95 16.79
C GLN A 446 -28.18 7.44 17.08
N LEU A 447 -28.14 8.29 16.05
CA LEU A 447 -28.47 9.72 16.19
C LEU A 447 -29.94 9.91 16.59
N GLN A 448 -30.87 9.12 16.05
CA GLN A 448 -32.27 9.13 16.48
C GLN A 448 -32.42 8.73 17.96
N LEU A 449 -31.77 7.66 18.40
CA LEU A 449 -31.78 7.24 19.81
C LEU A 449 -31.18 8.30 20.73
N GLN A 450 -30.07 8.93 20.34
CA GLN A 450 -29.45 10.03 21.10
C GLN A 450 -30.39 11.25 21.18
N SER A 451 -31.02 11.63 20.07
CA SER A 451 -31.98 12.74 20.06
C SER A 451 -33.23 12.46 20.93
N GLN A 452 -33.70 11.21 20.94
CA GLN A 452 -34.80 10.77 21.81
C GLN A 452 -34.37 10.78 23.28
N SER A 453 -33.15 10.34 23.61
CA SER A 453 -32.62 10.38 24.98
C SER A 453 -32.42 11.80 25.51
N LEU A 454 -32.01 12.75 24.66
CA LEU A 454 -31.86 14.17 25.01
C LEU A 454 -33.23 14.86 25.19
N SER A 455 -34.24 14.45 24.41
CA SER A 455 -35.62 14.97 24.56
C SER A 455 -36.35 14.47 25.82
N GLN A 456 -35.87 13.39 26.44
CA GLN A 456 -36.43 12.82 27.67
C GLN A 456 -35.78 13.34 28.96
N GLN A 457 -34.74 14.19 28.87
CA GLN A 457 -34.19 14.89 30.02
C GLN A 457 -35.01 16.18 30.29
N GLN A 458 -36.00 16.10 31.18
CA GLN A 458 -36.70 17.28 31.74
C GLN A 458 -35.71 18.19 32.51
N PRO A 459 -35.93 19.52 32.52
CA PRO A 459 -35.07 20.43 33.29
C PRO A 459 -35.20 20.15 34.80
N ALA A 460 -34.06 20.17 35.49
CA ALA A 460 -33.99 20.00 36.93
C ALA A 460 -34.94 20.97 37.67
N SER A 461 -35.71 20.42 38.60
CA SER A 461 -36.64 21.17 39.46
C SER A 461 -35.91 22.23 40.30
N PRO A 462 -36.49 23.42 40.53
CA PRO A 462 -35.81 24.50 41.26
C PRO A 462 -35.63 24.14 42.74
N ALA A 463 -34.47 24.52 43.29
CA ALA A 463 -34.03 24.24 44.64
C ALA A 463 -35.09 24.55 45.72
N MET A 464 -35.42 23.55 46.54
CA MET A 464 -36.18 23.74 47.78
C MET A 464 -35.35 24.58 48.77
N LYS A 465 -35.90 25.73 49.18
CA LYS A 465 -35.42 26.50 50.33
C LYS A 465 -35.62 25.68 51.60
N THR A 466 -34.52 25.34 52.28
CA THR A 466 -34.54 24.76 53.63
C THR A 466 -34.98 25.81 54.63
N ALA A 467 -36.14 25.61 55.26
CA ALA A 467 -36.60 26.38 56.40
C ALA A 467 -36.06 25.73 57.70
N THR A 468 -35.28 26.48 58.46
CA THR A 468 -34.73 26.05 59.75
C THR A 468 -35.79 26.17 60.84
N VAL A 469 -36.28 25.04 61.35
CA VAL A 469 -37.14 25.00 62.54
C VAL A 469 -36.28 24.65 63.76
N ARG A 470 -36.06 25.63 64.65
CA ARG A 470 -35.44 25.40 65.97
C ARG A 470 -36.49 24.88 66.94
N VAL A 471 -36.27 23.69 67.48
CA VAL A 471 -37.03 23.17 68.62
C VAL A 471 -36.16 23.33 69.87
N ASN A 472 -36.57 24.21 70.77
CA ASN A 472 -35.95 24.37 72.09
C ASN A 472 -36.49 23.29 73.03
N HIS A 473 -35.64 22.36 73.46
CA HIS A 473 -35.95 21.44 74.56
C HIS A 473 -35.05 21.79 75.76
N PRO A 474 -35.59 22.00 76.97
CA PRO A 474 -34.79 22.26 78.15
C PRO A 474 -34.14 20.94 78.61
N LEU A 475 -32.86 21.00 79.01
CA LEU A 475 -32.03 19.89 79.49
C LEU A 475 -31.26 19.09 78.40
N ALA A 476 -30.29 19.72 77.73
CA ALA A 476 -29.01 19.09 77.33
C ALA A 476 -28.06 20.14 76.69
N PRO A 477 -26.88 20.44 77.26
CA PRO A 477 -25.86 21.27 76.61
C PRO A 477 -24.99 20.40 75.69
N GLY A 478 -25.05 20.64 74.38
CA GLY A 478 -24.13 20.05 73.39
C GLY A 478 -24.83 19.26 72.29
N GLY A 479 -25.28 19.95 71.24
CA GLY A 479 -25.88 19.33 70.04
C GLY A 479 -24.81 18.77 69.11
N LEU A 480 -24.88 17.46 68.84
CA LEU A 480 -24.15 16.75 67.77
C LEU A 480 -24.88 16.93 66.44
N THR A 481 -24.12 17.19 65.37
CA THR A 481 -24.61 17.24 63.99
C THR A 481 -24.34 15.90 63.32
N LEU A 482 -25.39 15.19 62.87
CA LEU A 482 -25.27 14.01 62.02
C LEU A 482 -25.68 14.38 60.59
N ILE A 483 -24.72 14.29 59.67
CA ILE A 483 -24.94 14.31 58.23
C ILE A 483 -25.35 12.90 57.82
N LYS A 484 -26.51 12.75 57.18
CA LYS A 484 -26.84 11.56 56.40
C LYS A 484 -26.89 11.92 54.93
N SER A 485 -26.01 11.27 54.17
CA SER A 485 -26.03 11.15 52.72
C SER A 485 -27.18 10.24 52.27
N ALA A 486 -27.92 10.69 51.27
CA ALA A 486 -28.52 9.85 50.24
C ALA A 486 -28.44 10.63 48.92
#